data_AF-A0A2T1A3T3-F1
#
_entry.id   AF-A0A2T1A3T3-F1
#
_cell.length_a   1.000
_cell.length_b   1.000
_cell.length_c   1.000
_cell.angle_alpha   90.00
_cell.angle_beta   90.00
_cell.angle_gamma   90.00
#
_symmetry.space_group_name_H-M   'P 1'
#
loop_
_entity.id
_entity.type
_entity.pdbx_description
1 polymer ?
#
loop_
_entity_poly.entity_id
_entity_poly.type
_entity_poly.pdbx_seq_one_letter_code
_entity_poly.pdbx_strand_id
1 'polypeptide(L)'
;MARVLKRSKSTIHREIKRNFWADDAFPKKYAGYFGHAAQLQTNKRRSVQRKLIRHPDLCKTVIARIKQCWTLEQISNQMIYEEAKLRVCQETIYRYIYSKEGMDQELWWYLPEHRKARRPRRARRRQKPKFDRAVSILFRPDDVAHRRQFGHWEADLVLSNSALDNRTLHHSLSASAGLRCF
;
A
#
# COMPACT_ATOMS: atom_id res chain seq x y z
N MET A 1 21.67 28.34 0.43
CA MET A 1 20.51 27.42 0.43
C MET A 1 20.37 26.62 -0.88
N ALA A 2 20.02 27.24 -2.02
CA ALA A 2 19.70 26.52 -3.26
C ALA A 2 20.81 25.64 -3.84
N ARG A 3 22.04 26.17 -3.85
CA ARG A 3 23.24 25.48 -4.31
C ARG A 3 23.58 24.24 -3.47
N VAL A 4 23.40 24.34 -2.15
CA VAL A 4 23.64 23.25 -1.19
C VAL A 4 22.64 22.11 -1.38
N LEU A 5 21.36 22.43 -1.56
CA LEU A 5 20.30 21.45 -1.78
C LEU A 5 20.22 20.92 -3.22
N LYS A 6 21.08 21.40 -4.14
CA LYS A 6 21.06 21.08 -5.57
C LYS A 6 19.67 21.25 -6.21
N ARG A 7 18.97 22.34 -5.86
CA ARG A 7 17.64 22.69 -6.40
C ARG A 7 17.61 24.11 -6.96
N SER A 8 16.69 24.36 -7.89
CA SER A 8 16.47 25.70 -8.43
C SER A 8 16.01 26.68 -7.34
N LYS A 9 16.46 27.94 -7.45
CA LYS A 9 16.04 29.06 -6.58
C LYS A 9 14.51 29.21 -6.60
N SER A 10 13.88 29.06 -7.77
CA SER A 10 12.42 29.23 -7.91
C SER A 10 11.65 28.15 -7.16
N THR A 11 12.15 26.91 -7.12
CA THR A 11 11.55 25.81 -6.35
C THR A 11 11.56 26.12 -4.86
N ILE A 12 12.71 26.55 -4.33
CA ILE A 12 12.85 26.88 -2.89
C ILE A 12 11.99 28.08 -2.52
N HIS A 13 11.98 29.11 -3.36
CA HIS A 13 11.12 30.28 -3.12
C HIS A 13 9.63 29.88 -3.07
N ARG A 14 9.16 29.06 -4.02
CA ARG A 14 7.77 28.58 -4.04
C ARG A 14 7.44 27.71 -2.83
N GLU A 15 8.39 26.90 -2.36
CA GLU A 15 8.21 26.06 -1.18
C GLU A 15 8.08 26.90 0.10
N ILE A 16 9.02 27.83 0.33
CA ILE A 16 8.97 28.74 1.48
C ILE A 16 7.70 29.58 1.44
N LYS A 17 7.35 30.14 0.28
CA LYS A 17 6.12 30.94 0.13
C LYS A 17 4.85 30.13 0.42
N ARG A 18 4.80 28.86 -0.01
CA ARG A 18 3.61 28.01 0.16
C ARG A 18 3.45 27.47 1.58
N ASN A 19 4.56 27.21 2.26
CA ASN A 19 4.59 26.59 3.60
C ASN A 19 5.11 27.56 4.68
N PHE A 20 5.00 28.86 4.44
CA PHE A 20 5.29 29.88 5.43
C PHE A 20 4.28 29.78 6.57
N TRP A 21 4.76 29.80 7.81
CA TRP A 21 3.92 29.81 8.99
C TRP A 21 4.15 31.09 9.77
N ALA A 22 3.05 31.78 10.05
CA ALA A 22 2.97 32.93 10.92
C ALA A 22 1.68 32.81 11.73
N ASP A 23 1.75 33.24 12.97
CA ASP A 23 0.63 33.28 13.89
C ASP A 23 0.55 34.70 14.44
N ASP A 24 -0.65 35.29 14.41
CA ASP A 24 -0.89 36.65 14.89
C ASP A 24 -0.78 36.74 16.42
N ALA A 25 -0.90 35.61 17.12
CA ALA A 25 -0.73 35.53 18.57
C ALA A 25 0.75 35.59 19.01
N PHE A 26 1.71 35.42 18.09
CA PHE A 26 3.13 35.43 18.38
C PHE A 26 3.85 36.60 17.70
N PRO A 27 4.90 37.18 18.31
CA PRO A 27 5.72 38.18 17.66
C PRO A 27 6.23 37.69 16.30
N LYS A 28 6.21 38.55 15.27
CA LYS A 28 6.67 38.24 13.90
C LYS A 28 8.10 37.68 13.82
N LYS A 29 8.91 37.82 14.87
CA LYS A 29 10.22 37.21 15.03
C LYS A 29 10.18 35.67 14.98
N TYR A 30 9.06 35.07 15.38
CA TYR A 30 8.86 33.61 15.35
C TYR A 30 8.18 33.11 14.07
N ALA A 31 7.84 34.00 13.13
CA ALA A 31 7.31 33.61 11.83
C ALA A 31 8.42 33.06 10.93
N GLY A 32 8.17 31.95 10.25
CA GLY A 32 9.21 31.29 9.46
C GLY A 32 8.79 29.98 8.82
N TYR A 33 9.80 29.21 8.43
CA TYR A 33 9.62 27.87 7.87
C TYR A 33 9.87 26.83 8.95
N PHE A 34 8.83 26.08 9.30
CA PHE A 34 8.91 24.96 10.24
C PHE A 34 8.57 23.67 9.52
N GLY A 35 9.48 22.69 9.56
CA GLY A 35 9.30 21.41 8.85
C GLY A 35 8.02 20.68 9.25
N HIS A 36 7.67 20.69 10.55
CA HIS A 36 6.44 20.09 11.04
C HIS A 36 5.19 20.80 10.51
N ALA A 37 5.15 22.14 10.55
CA ALA A 37 4.04 22.91 10.00
C ALA A 37 3.88 22.72 8.48
N ALA A 38 5.00 22.72 7.74
CA ALA A 38 5.02 22.46 6.30
C ALA A 38 4.46 21.07 5.96
N GLN A 39 4.80 20.05 6.75
CA GLN A 39 4.28 18.70 6.59
C GLN A 39 2.77 18.64 6.87
N LEU A 40 2.31 19.27 7.96
CA LEU A 40 0.88 19.36 8.29
C LEU A 40 0.07 20.03 7.18
N GLN A 41 0.54 21.18 6.67
CA GLN A 41 -0.11 21.87 5.56
C GLN A 41 -0.16 21.01 4.28
N THR A 42 0.93 20.29 4.00
CA THR A 42 0.99 19.37 2.85
C THR A 42 0.00 18.21 3.01
N ASN A 43 -0.08 17.62 4.20
CA ASN A 43 -1.04 16.56 4.51
C ASN A 43 -2.48 17.08 4.40
N LYS A 44 -2.77 18.28 4.91
CA LYS A 44 -4.09 18.93 4.77
C LYS A 44 -4.48 19.08 3.31
N ARG A 45 -3.61 19.64 2.47
CA ARG A 45 -3.86 19.79 1.02
C ARG A 45 -4.13 18.44 0.33
N ARG A 46 -3.33 17.41 0.65
CA ARG A 46 -3.54 16.05 0.12
C ARG A 46 -4.83 15.42 0.61
N SER A 47 -5.23 15.69 1.85
CA SER A 47 -6.42 15.11 2.45
C SER A 47 -7.70 15.56 1.72
N VAL A 48 -7.78 16.82 1.30
CA VAL A 48 -8.95 17.37 0.59
C VAL A 48 -9.02 16.87 -0.86
N GLN A 49 -7.88 16.58 -1.48
CA GLN A 49 -7.80 16.07 -2.86
C GLN A 49 -8.07 14.56 -2.98
N ARG A 50 -8.47 13.88 -1.89
CA ARG A 50 -8.85 12.46 -1.97
C ARG A 50 -10.11 12.31 -2.82
N LYS A 51 -10.10 11.34 -3.75
CA LYS A 51 -11.17 11.15 -4.75
C LYS A 51 -12.58 11.05 -4.16
N LEU A 52 -12.73 10.31 -3.06
CA LEU A 52 -14.02 10.13 -2.37
C LEU A 52 -14.49 11.39 -1.62
N ILE A 53 -13.57 12.30 -1.24
CA ILE A 53 -13.94 13.60 -0.65
C ILE A 53 -14.32 14.59 -1.74
N ARG A 54 -13.59 14.57 -2.87
CA ARG A 54 -13.84 15.45 -4.01
C ARG A 54 -15.15 15.14 -4.74
N HIS A 55 -15.58 13.89 -4.74
CA HIS A 55 -16.79 13.43 -5.42
C HIS A 55 -17.78 12.81 -4.42
N PRO A 56 -18.66 13.62 -3.80
CA PRO A 56 -19.55 13.15 -2.73
C PRO A 56 -20.57 12.11 -3.23
N ASP A 57 -21.05 12.22 -4.46
CA ASP A 57 -22.02 11.25 -5.00
C ASP A 57 -21.40 9.86 -5.18
N LEU A 58 -20.15 9.81 -5.65
CA LEU A 58 -19.37 8.58 -5.71
C LEU A 58 -19.11 8.00 -4.31
N CYS A 59 -18.93 8.86 -3.31
CA CYS A 59 -18.77 8.41 -1.93
C CYS A 59 -20.05 7.78 -1.38
N LYS A 60 -21.21 8.41 -1.61
CA LYS A 60 -22.51 7.88 -1.20
C LYS A 60 -22.77 6.50 -1.81
N THR A 61 -22.49 6.31 -3.11
CA THR A 61 -22.69 5.00 -3.75
C THR A 61 -21.78 3.92 -3.19
N VAL A 62 -20.51 4.25 -2.94
CA VAL A 62 -19.56 3.32 -2.30
C VAL A 62 -20.01 2.96 -0.89
N ILE A 63 -20.43 3.94 -0.07
CA ILE A 63 -20.92 3.69 1.29
C ILE A 63 -22.18 2.81 1.28
N ALA A 64 -23.11 3.07 0.37
CA ALA A 64 -24.32 2.25 0.23
C ALA A 64 -23.97 0.78 -0.06
N ARG A 65 -23.03 0.53 -0.98
CA ARG A 65 -22.55 -0.83 -1.30
C ARG A 65 -21.82 -1.48 -0.13
N ILE A 66 -21.01 -0.72 0.63
CA ILE A 66 -20.35 -1.23 1.85
C ILE A 66 -21.39 -1.68 2.88
N LYS A 67 -22.43 -0.87 3.11
CA LYS A 67 -23.52 -1.21 4.06
C LYS A 67 -24.34 -2.42 3.63
N GLN A 68 -24.34 -2.75 2.34
CA GLN A 68 -24.93 -3.98 1.80
C GLN A 68 -23.97 -5.19 1.89
N CYS A 69 -22.89 -5.08 2.69
CA CYS A 69 -21.85 -6.10 2.87
C CYS A 69 -21.09 -6.50 1.59
N TRP A 70 -20.99 -5.61 0.60
CA TRP A 70 -20.15 -5.89 -0.55
C TRP A 70 -18.67 -5.87 -0.15
N THR A 71 -17.90 -6.82 -0.67
CA THR A 71 -16.44 -6.75 -0.49
C THR A 71 -15.88 -5.57 -1.29
N LEU A 72 -14.79 -4.97 -0.81
CA LEU A 72 -14.24 -3.79 -1.46
C LEU A 72 -13.75 -4.07 -2.89
N GLU A 73 -13.28 -5.30 -3.14
CA GLU A 73 -12.89 -5.77 -4.47
C GLU A 73 -14.12 -5.91 -5.38
N GLN A 74 -15.23 -6.43 -4.87
CA GLN A 74 -16.49 -6.47 -5.62
C GLN A 74 -16.94 -5.06 -6.00
N ILE A 75 -16.89 -4.09 -5.09
CA ILE A 75 -17.28 -2.70 -5.39
C ILE A 75 -16.42 -2.13 -6.52
N SER A 76 -15.09 -2.30 -6.47
CA SER A 76 -14.20 -1.78 -7.51
C SER A 76 -14.39 -2.49 -8.84
N ASN A 77 -14.55 -3.82 -8.83
CA ASN A 77 -14.72 -4.61 -10.05
C ASN A 77 -16.08 -4.36 -10.69
N GLN A 78 -17.12 -4.20 -9.88
CA GLN A 78 -18.46 -3.84 -10.35
C GLN A 78 -18.44 -2.50 -11.09
N MET A 79 -17.72 -1.49 -10.59
CA MET A 79 -17.56 -0.20 -11.28
C MET A 79 -16.81 -0.30 -12.61
N ILE A 80 -15.93 -1.30 -12.75
CA ILE A 80 -15.25 -1.57 -14.03
C ILE A 80 -16.24 -2.20 -15.00
N TYR A 81 -17.01 -3.18 -14.55
CA TYR A 81 -18.04 -3.86 -15.34
C TYR A 81 -19.16 -2.92 -15.80
N GLU A 82 -19.61 -2.01 -14.95
CA GLU A 82 -20.60 -0.96 -15.27
C GLU A 82 -20.04 0.16 -16.15
N GLU A 83 -18.78 0.08 -16.57
CA GLU A 83 -18.05 1.08 -17.35
C GLU A 83 -18.08 2.51 -16.76
N ALA A 84 -18.29 2.64 -15.44
CA ALA A 84 -18.52 3.93 -14.80
C ALA A 84 -17.43 4.97 -15.13
N LYS A 85 -17.81 6.21 -15.46
CA LYS A 85 -16.85 7.30 -15.78
C LYS A 85 -15.90 7.60 -14.62
N LEU A 86 -16.39 7.49 -13.38
CA LEU A 86 -15.61 7.69 -12.15
C LEU A 86 -15.52 6.38 -11.37
N ARG A 87 -14.33 5.80 -11.31
CA ARG A 87 -14.06 4.51 -10.66
C ARG A 87 -13.16 4.65 -9.43
N VAL A 88 -13.26 3.73 -8.48
CA VAL A 88 -12.31 3.62 -7.36
C VAL A 88 -11.76 2.21 -7.28
N CYS A 89 -10.49 2.09 -6.89
CA CYS A 89 -9.90 0.80 -6.53
C CYS A 89 -10.15 0.49 -5.04
N GLN A 90 -10.06 -0.78 -4.68
CA GLN A 90 -10.16 -1.27 -3.31
C GLN A 90 -9.26 -0.51 -2.32
N GLU A 91 -8.03 -0.15 -2.73
CA GLU A 91 -7.11 0.62 -1.87
C GLU A 91 -7.63 2.04 -1.58
N THR A 92 -8.31 2.67 -2.55
CA THR A 92 -8.91 4.00 -2.34
C THR A 92 -10.06 3.93 -1.35
N ILE A 93 -10.86 2.86 -1.41
CA ILE A 93 -11.95 2.62 -0.48
C ILE A 93 -11.38 2.31 0.92
N TYR A 94 -10.41 1.41 1.05
CA TYR A 94 -9.73 1.15 2.32
C TYR A 94 -9.18 2.42 2.96
N ARG A 95 -8.52 3.28 2.17
CA ARG A 95 -7.96 4.53 2.69
C ARG A 95 -9.03 5.50 3.20
N TYR A 96 -10.26 5.44 2.67
CA TYR A 96 -11.39 6.25 3.15
C TYR A 96 -12.02 5.65 4.41
N ILE A 97 -12.19 4.33 4.47
CA ILE A 97 -12.75 3.66 5.66
C ILE A 97 -11.90 3.96 6.90
N TYR A 98 -10.57 3.91 6.77
CA TYR A 98 -9.64 4.20 7.87
C TYR A 98 -9.26 5.67 7.99
N SER A 99 -9.92 6.59 7.28
CA SER A 99 -9.74 8.01 7.53
C SER A 99 -10.69 8.52 8.60
N LYS A 100 -10.47 9.74 9.07
CA LYS A 100 -11.32 10.36 10.11
C LYS A 100 -12.81 10.25 9.74
N GLU A 101 -13.15 10.61 8.51
CA GLU A 101 -14.53 10.61 8.02
C GLU A 101 -15.17 9.21 7.98
N GLY A 102 -14.41 8.18 7.58
CA GLY A 102 -14.90 6.80 7.53
C GLY A 102 -14.97 6.13 8.92
N MET A 103 -14.07 6.52 9.83
CA MET A 103 -14.08 6.09 11.22
C MET A 103 -15.25 6.70 11.98
N ASP A 104 -15.56 7.98 11.75
CA ASP A 104 -16.73 8.68 12.32
C ASP A 104 -18.06 8.04 11.87
N GLN A 105 -18.08 7.42 10.68
CA GLN A 105 -19.23 6.68 10.13
C GLN A 105 -19.25 5.19 10.51
N GLU A 106 -18.28 4.75 11.32
CA GLU A 106 -18.12 3.36 11.76
C GLU A 106 -18.07 2.33 10.62
N LEU A 107 -17.55 2.73 9.44
CA LEU A 107 -17.53 1.88 8.25
C LEU A 107 -16.69 0.60 8.43
N TRP A 108 -15.77 0.60 9.40
CA TRP A 108 -14.94 -0.54 9.75
C TRP A 108 -15.76 -1.75 10.24
N TRP A 109 -16.99 -1.54 10.73
CA TRP A 109 -17.92 -2.60 11.15
C TRP A 109 -18.56 -3.35 9.97
N TYR A 110 -18.45 -2.84 8.74
CA TYR A 110 -18.95 -3.55 7.56
C TYR A 110 -17.85 -4.33 6.83
N LEU A 111 -16.62 -4.30 7.36
CA LEU A 111 -15.53 -5.12 6.81
C LEU A 111 -15.60 -6.53 7.36
N PRO A 112 -15.21 -7.54 6.57
CA PRO A 112 -15.19 -8.93 7.03
C PRO A 112 -14.37 -9.19 8.32
N GLU A 113 -13.35 -8.38 8.59
CA GLU A 113 -12.53 -8.54 9.80
C GLU A 113 -12.98 -7.64 10.97
N HIS A 114 -13.92 -6.71 10.78
CA HIS A 114 -14.41 -5.78 11.82
C HIS A 114 -13.31 -5.06 12.60
N ARG A 115 -12.20 -4.73 11.94
CA ARG A 115 -11.05 -4.11 12.62
C ARG A 115 -11.12 -2.60 12.58
N LYS A 116 -11.12 -1.98 13.77
CA LYS A 116 -10.92 -0.53 13.92
C LYS A 116 -9.57 -0.06 13.37
N ALA A 117 -8.53 -0.89 13.48
CA ALA A 117 -7.19 -0.56 13.02
C ALA A 117 -6.79 -1.36 11.78
N ARG A 118 -6.31 -0.66 10.75
CA ARG A 118 -5.79 -1.30 9.53
C ARG A 118 -4.56 -2.13 9.88
N ARG A 119 -4.52 -3.38 9.40
CA ARG A 119 -3.29 -4.19 9.48
C ARG A 119 -2.19 -3.49 8.66
N PRO A 120 -1.01 -3.21 9.26
CA PRO A 120 0.09 -2.66 8.49
C PRO A 120 0.47 -3.64 7.40
N ARG A 121 0.73 -3.12 6.20
CA ARG A 121 1.27 -3.93 5.11
C ARG A 121 2.67 -4.36 5.53
N ARG A 122 2.83 -5.62 5.95
CA ARG A 122 4.13 -6.12 6.39
C ARG A 122 5.07 -6.06 5.20
N ALA A 123 6.18 -5.34 5.33
CA ALA A 123 7.29 -5.52 4.41
C ALA A 123 7.71 -6.99 4.47
N ARG A 124 8.10 -7.56 3.32
CA ARG A 124 8.65 -8.91 3.29
C ARG A 124 9.84 -8.93 4.25
N ARG A 125 9.70 -9.62 5.39
CA ARG A 125 10.81 -9.79 6.32
C ARG A 125 11.90 -10.54 5.55
N ARG A 126 13.11 -10.00 5.52
CA ARG A 126 14.26 -10.71 4.95
C ARG A 126 14.37 -12.03 5.74
N GLN A 127 14.15 -13.13 5.05
CA GLN A 127 14.39 -14.44 5.63
C GLN A 127 15.90 -14.58 5.84
N LYS A 128 16.29 -15.25 6.93
CA LYS A 128 17.70 -15.61 7.09
C LYS A 128 18.13 -16.45 5.88
N PRO A 129 19.35 -16.27 5.35
CA PRO A 129 19.84 -17.14 4.29
C PRO A 129 19.79 -18.59 4.77
N LYS A 130 19.37 -19.51 3.89
CA LYS A 130 19.26 -20.95 4.21
C LYS A 130 20.63 -21.60 4.43
N PHE A 131 21.67 -21.04 3.79
CA PHE A 131 23.04 -21.51 3.85
C PHE A 131 23.94 -20.46 4.50
N ASP A 132 25.00 -20.93 5.17
CA ASP A 132 26.08 -20.06 5.64
C ASP A 132 26.75 -19.36 4.45
N ARG A 133 27.22 -18.13 4.67
CA ARG A 133 27.96 -17.37 3.65
C ARG A 133 29.22 -18.11 3.21
N ALA A 134 29.86 -18.88 4.09
CA ALA A 134 31.05 -19.67 3.77
C ALA A 134 30.81 -20.79 2.74
N VAL A 135 29.56 -21.30 2.64
CA VAL A 135 29.17 -22.38 1.72
C VAL A 135 28.38 -21.83 0.52
N SER A 136 28.42 -20.51 0.30
CA SER A 136 27.73 -19.90 -0.82
C SER A 136 28.43 -20.22 -2.13
N ILE A 137 27.64 -20.47 -3.19
CA ILE A 137 28.13 -20.68 -4.57
C ILE A 137 29.06 -19.54 -5.02
N LEU A 138 28.90 -18.33 -4.47
CA LEU A 138 29.75 -17.18 -4.73
C LEU A 138 31.22 -17.37 -4.33
N PHE A 139 31.51 -18.27 -3.38
CA PHE A 139 32.86 -18.54 -2.86
C PHE A 139 33.38 -19.92 -3.26
N ARG A 140 32.83 -20.54 -4.32
CA ARG A 140 33.30 -21.85 -4.77
C ARG A 140 34.72 -21.76 -5.34
N PRO A 141 35.60 -22.76 -5.09
CA PRO A 141 36.92 -22.81 -5.71
C PRO A 141 36.84 -22.80 -7.24
N ASP A 142 37.83 -22.19 -7.90
CA ASP A 142 37.86 -21.99 -9.36
C ASP A 142 37.82 -23.29 -10.16
N ASP A 143 38.39 -24.38 -9.64
CA ASP A 143 38.36 -25.69 -10.31
C ASP A 143 36.93 -26.25 -10.43
N VAL A 144 36.10 -25.99 -9.41
CA VAL A 144 34.66 -26.28 -9.41
C VAL A 144 33.92 -25.25 -10.28
N ALA A 145 34.36 -23.98 -10.24
CA ALA A 145 33.88 -22.89 -11.11
C ALA A 145 33.87 -23.24 -12.59
N HIS A 146 34.99 -23.81 -13.05
CA HIS A 146 35.24 -24.11 -14.45
C HIS A 146 34.97 -25.57 -14.83
N ARG A 147 34.49 -26.39 -13.88
CA ARG A 147 34.11 -27.80 -14.12
C ARG A 147 35.22 -28.64 -14.78
N ARG A 148 36.47 -28.41 -14.37
CA ARG A 148 37.67 -28.95 -15.04
C ARG A 148 37.93 -30.44 -14.78
N GLN A 149 37.34 -31.02 -13.73
CA GLN A 149 37.55 -32.41 -13.34
C GLN A 149 36.26 -33.24 -13.48
N PHE A 150 36.43 -34.52 -13.79
CA PHE A 150 35.35 -35.50 -13.80
C PHE A 150 34.77 -35.61 -12.37
N GLY A 151 33.51 -35.21 -12.20
CA GLY A 151 32.85 -35.03 -10.90
C GLY A 151 32.32 -33.61 -10.66
N HIS A 152 32.90 -32.58 -11.28
CA HIS A 152 32.39 -31.20 -11.21
C HIS A 152 31.32 -30.89 -12.27
N TRP A 153 30.90 -31.89 -13.03
CA TRP A 153 29.91 -31.75 -14.10
C TRP A 153 28.48 -31.83 -13.59
N GLU A 154 28.27 -32.37 -12.38
CA GLU A 154 26.97 -32.37 -11.72
C GLU A 154 26.44 -30.94 -11.60
N ALA A 155 25.17 -30.76 -11.97
CA ALA A 155 24.50 -29.48 -11.83
C ALA A 155 24.18 -29.21 -10.35
N ASP A 156 24.15 -27.93 -9.96
CA ASP A 156 23.75 -27.57 -8.60
C ASP A 156 22.33 -28.08 -8.31
N LEU A 157 22.15 -28.71 -7.14
CA LEU A 157 20.83 -29.15 -6.70
C LEU A 157 19.92 -27.93 -6.48
N VAL A 158 18.99 -27.71 -7.41
CA VAL A 158 17.97 -26.67 -7.28
C VAL A 158 16.86 -27.18 -6.36
N LEU A 159 16.89 -26.77 -5.09
CA LEU A 159 15.78 -27.00 -4.18
C LEU A 159 14.67 -25.97 -4.44
N SER A 160 13.64 -26.40 -5.18
CA SER A 160 12.35 -25.72 -5.24
C SER A 160 11.63 -25.86 -3.88
N ASN A 161 11.10 -24.77 -3.33
CA ASN A 161 10.14 -24.84 -2.23
C ASN A 161 8.77 -25.27 -2.80
N SER A 162 8.62 -26.57 -3.09
CA SER A 162 7.35 -27.15 -3.48
C SER A 162 6.52 -27.47 -2.23
N ALA A 163 5.94 -26.44 -1.61
CA ALA A 163 4.97 -26.59 -0.51
C ALA A 163 3.52 -26.39 -0.99
N LEU A 164 3.24 -26.65 -2.27
CA LEU A 164 1.89 -26.60 -2.84
C LEU A 164 1.77 -27.59 -4.00
N ASP A 165 1.85 -28.89 -3.73
CA ASP A 165 1.04 -29.85 -4.49
C ASP A 165 0.90 -31.17 -3.72
N ASN A 166 -0.16 -31.24 -2.92
CA ASN A 166 -0.76 -32.47 -2.42
C ASN A 166 -2.26 -32.17 -2.24
N ARG A 167 -2.95 -31.88 -3.35
CA ARG A 167 -4.41 -31.98 -3.45
C ARG A 167 -4.78 -32.52 -4.81
N THR A 168 -4.62 -33.83 -4.96
CA THR A 168 -5.29 -34.59 -6.01
C THR A 168 -6.81 -34.48 -5.79
N LEU A 169 -7.46 -33.94 -6.80
CA LEU A 169 -8.87 -33.98 -7.20
C LEU A 169 -9.78 -34.96 -6.44
N HIS A 170 -10.87 -34.44 -5.86
CA HIS A 170 -12.21 -35.05 -5.90
C HIS A 170 -13.26 -34.00 -5.49
N HIS A 171 -14.00 -33.49 -6.47
CA HIS A 171 -15.46 -33.32 -6.50
C HIS A 171 -15.88 -32.18 -7.44
N SER A 172 -16.49 -32.61 -8.53
CA SER A 172 -17.42 -31.85 -9.35
C SER A 172 -18.68 -31.46 -8.57
N LEU A 173 -19.38 -30.46 -9.13
CA LEU A 173 -20.78 -30.06 -8.92
C LEU A 173 -21.09 -28.98 -7.87
N SER A 174 -21.46 -27.82 -8.42
CA SER A 174 -22.65 -27.01 -8.11
C SER A 174 -22.97 -26.67 -6.65
N ALA A 175 -22.89 -25.38 -6.32
CA ALA A 175 -23.96 -24.68 -5.61
C ALA A 175 -23.66 -23.18 -5.49
N SER A 176 -24.51 -22.37 -6.12
CA SER A 176 -24.86 -21.03 -5.65
C SER A 176 -25.28 -21.07 -4.18
N ALA A 177 -24.63 -20.31 -3.29
CA ALA A 177 -25.23 -19.84 -2.04
C ALA A 177 -24.28 -18.92 -1.27
N GLY A 178 -24.82 -17.78 -0.82
CA GLY A 178 -24.43 -17.21 0.46
C GLY A 178 -23.51 -15.99 0.40
N LEU A 179 -24.09 -14.84 0.05
CA LEU A 179 -23.79 -13.61 0.77
C LEU A 179 -23.95 -13.89 2.26
N ARG A 180 -22.86 -14.18 2.96
CA ARG A 180 -22.81 -14.18 4.42
C ARG A 180 -22.04 -12.94 4.85
N CYS A 181 -22.81 -11.89 5.14
CA CYS A 181 -22.42 -10.92 6.13
C CYS A 181 -22.25 -11.67 7.45
N PHE A 182 -21.05 -11.66 8.01
CA PHE A 182 -20.83 -11.79 9.45
C PHE A 182 -19.82 -10.73 9.85
#